data_AF-A0A2J6RQZ8-F1
#
_entry.id   AF-A0A2J6RQZ8-F1
#
_cell.length_a   1.000
_cell.length_b   1.000
_cell.length_c   1.000
_cell.angle_alpha   90.00
_cell.angle_beta   90.00
_cell.angle_gamma   90.00
#
_symmetry.space_group_name_H-M   'P 1'
#
loop_
_entity.id
_entity.type
_entity.pdbx_description
1 polymer ?
#
loop_
_entity_poly.entity_id
_entity_poly.type
_entity_poly.pdbx_seq_one_letter_code
_entity_poly.pdbx_strand_id
1 'polypeptide(L)'
;MNSATNHSSIRLIRFSDFTPNTLQEPSQSNRLALVNSFYGTGATAAWYLACFASVISWTCHPRKRSVDAITSDFIAIVTFPTIASAHLLTQIQSWSSGASLDDMTLQQMGASLSASLIINEAYLSLCNVLLLPGVFVRTPKRLCLLAVTGVFCVISEAYLYFALPSVRQTPGIFERTFLIDSFALLLFILILVSILFGLLLVYLFVLVSRTQPDPVPEPEARAGAEMEDAAVRNEDIFLRLPSNYCRSLSLTVLSFPLMALTAIACGGTSMYDLLVALFTMYKERKRTWAGSHSFIYLFFPKTEASIMDLDQAVALSAGMTVLGFSLYSAADAQYNRWWRKQK
;
A
#
# COMPACT_ATOMS: atom_id res chain seq x y z
N MET A 1 39.90 -69.40 -59.25
CA MET A 1 38.56 -68.79 -59.10
C MET A 1 38.66 -67.73 -58.02
N ASN A 2 38.99 -66.50 -58.41
CA ASN A 2 39.11 -65.35 -57.52
C ASN A 2 38.00 -64.38 -57.90
N SER A 3 37.05 -64.15 -56.98
CA SER A 3 36.04 -63.10 -57.11
C SER A 3 36.12 -62.24 -55.86
N ALA A 4 36.85 -61.13 -55.97
CA ALA A 4 36.90 -60.08 -54.98
C ALA A 4 35.88 -59.00 -55.38
N THR A 5 34.80 -58.88 -54.61
CA THR A 5 33.86 -57.76 -54.69
C THR A 5 34.12 -56.81 -53.52
N ASN A 6 34.83 -55.72 -53.81
CA ASN A 6 34.99 -54.56 -52.94
C ASN A 6 33.66 -53.81 -52.84
N HIS A 7 33.01 -53.86 -51.67
CA HIS A 7 31.97 -52.90 -51.31
C HIS A 7 32.58 -51.82 -50.43
N SER A 8 32.79 -50.65 -51.04
CA SER A 8 33.09 -49.38 -50.37
C SER A 8 31.84 -48.87 -49.65
N SER A 9 31.73 -49.16 -48.35
CA SER A 9 30.73 -48.55 -47.48
C SER A 9 31.14 -47.11 -47.16
N ILE A 10 30.51 -46.16 -47.85
CA ILE A 10 30.48 -44.75 -47.49
C ILE A 10 29.81 -44.65 -46.10
N ARG A 11 30.61 -44.40 -45.06
CA ARG A 11 30.10 -43.94 -43.76
C ARG A 11 29.61 -42.51 -43.93
N LEU A 12 28.33 -42.37 -44.25
CA LEU A 12 27.57 -41.15 -44.06
C LEU A 12 27.57 -40.85 -42.56
N ILE A 13 28.34 -39.84 -42.18
CA ILE A 13 28.31 -39.23 -40.85
C ILE A 13 26.89 -38.71 -40.65
N ARG A 14 26.09 -39.43 -39.85
CA ARG A 14 24.77 -38.99 -39.45
C ARG A 14 24.96 -37.88 -38.40
N PHE A 15 24.92 -36.64 -38.87
CA PHE A 15 24.80 -35.43 -38.05
C PHE A 15 23.39 -35.34 -37.43
N SER A 16 22.98 -36.34 -36.64
CA SER A 16 21.68 -36.34 -35.96
C SER A 16 21.76 -36.34 -34.43
N ASP A 17 22.95 -36.45 -33.85
CA ASP A 17 23.09 -36.57 -32.39
C ASP A 17 23.80 -35.34 -31.79
N PHE A 18 23.42 -34.16 -32.27
CA PHE A 18 23.63 -32.90 -31.56
C PHE A 18 22.26 -32.28 -31.32
N THR A 19 21.43 -32.94 -30.51
CA THR A 19 20.47 -32.19 -29.70
C THR A 19 21.31 -31.40 -28.71
N PRO A 20 21.45 -30.07 -28.84
CA PRO A 20 21.87 -29.31 -27.68
C PRO A 20 20.84 -29.67 -26.61
N ASN A 21 21.32 -30.17 -25.47
CA ASN A 21 20.57 -30.04 -24.23
C ASN A 21 20.43 -28.53 -24.02
N THR A 22 19.47 -27.91 -24.71
CA THR A 22 18.87 -26.67 -24.28
C THR A 22 18.35 -27.03 -22.90
N LEU A 23 19.13 -26.68 -21.88
CA LEU A 23 18.66 -26.41 -20.54
C LEU A 23 17.45 -25.51 -20.76
N GLN A 24 16.28 -26.15 -20.85
CA GLN A 24 15.03 -25.48 -21.09
C GLN A 24 14.84 -24.70 -19.82
N GLU A 25 15.15 -23.39 -19.88
CA GLU A 25 14.91 -22.52 -18.74
C GLU A 25 13.48 -22.80 -18.27
N PRO A 26 13.29 -23.11 -16.98
CA PRO A 26 11.97 -23.42 -16.47
C PRO A 26 11.03 -22.32 -16.95
N SER A 27 9.96 -22.70 -17.65
CA SER A 27 9.04 -21.76 -18.26
C SER A 27 8.59 -20.75 -17.19
N GLN A 28 8.53 -19.46 -17.53
CA GLN A 28 8.17 -18.42 -16.56
C GLN A 28 6.86 -18.71 -15.82
N SER A 29 5.91 -19.40 -16.49
CA SER A 29 4.69 -19.93 -15.86
C SER A 29 5.04 -20.84 -14.69
N ASN A 30 5.86 -21.88 -14.86
CA ASN A 30 6.24 -22.76 -13.77
C ASN A 30 6.88 -22.03 -12.57
N ARG A 31 7.59 -20.91 -12.77
CA ARG A 31 8.20 -20.14 -11.66
C ARG A 31 7.17 -19.36 -10.83
N LEU A 32 6.00 -19.06 -11.38
CA LEU A 32 4.99 -18.20 -10.76
C LEU A 32 3.77 -18.97 -10.23
N ALA A 33 3.80 -20.30 -10.30
CA ALA A 33 2.66 -21.18 -9.96
C ALA A 33 2.14 -21.03 -8.52
N LEU A 34 3.00 -20.65 -7.57
CA LEU A 34 2.60 -20.42 -6.17
C LEU A 34 2.19 -18.97 -5.90
N VAL A 35 2.26 -18.07 -6.88
CA VAL A 35 1.86 -16.68 -6.72
C VAL A 35 0.35 -16.60 -6.86
N ASN A 36 -0.31 -16.17 -5.78
CA ASN A 36 -1.76 -16.05 -5.75
C ASN A 36 -2.24 -15.00 -6.77
N SER A 37 -3.24 -15.35 -7.59
CA SER A 37 -3.85 -14.43 -8.57
C SER A 37 -4.46 -13.18 -7.95
N PHE A 38 -4.71 -13.20 -6.63
CA PHE A 38 -5.09 -12.03 -5.84
C PHE A 38 -4.12 -10.85 -5.98
N TYR A 39 -2.84 -11.11 -6.22
CA TYR A 39 -1.82 -10.09 -6.47
C TYR A 39 -1.65 -9.76 -7.96
N GLY A 40 -2.57 -10.25 -8.79
CA GLY A 40 -2.56 -10.02 -10.23
C GLY A 40 -2.57 -8.55 -10.60
N THR A 41 -2.17 -8.27 -11.83
CA THR A 41 -2.02 -6.91 -12.33
C THR A 41 -3.33 -6.12 -12.29
N GLY A 42 -4.46 -6.76 -12.57
CA GLY A 42 -5.78 -6.13 -12.54
C GLY A 42 -6.22 -5.74 -11.13
N ALA A 43 -6.09 -6.66 -10.17
CA ALA A 43 -6.40 -6.41 -8.76
C ALA A 43 -5.49 -5.32 -8.16
N THR A 44 -4.19 -5.40 -8.43
CA THR A 44 -3.21 -4.41 -7.96
C THR A 44 -3.48 -3.03 -8.56
N ALA A 45 -3.77 -2.95 -9.87
CA ALA A 45 -4.14 -1.70 -10.53
C ALA A 45 -5.43 -1.11 -9.95
N ALA A 46 -6.45 -1.94 -9.73
CA ALA A 46 -7.71 -1.51 -9.13
C ALA A 46 -7.50 -0.89 -7.74
N TRP A 47 -6.63 -1.50 -6.93
CA TRP A 47 -6.26 -0.97 -5.63
C TRP A 47 -5.55 0.39 -5.73
N TYR A 48 -4.60 0.56 -6.66
CA TYR A 48 -3.98 1.87 -6.91
C TYR A 48 -5.00 2.94 -7.33
N LEU A 49 -5.97 2.59 -8.18
CA LEU A 49 -7.04 3.49 -8.59
C LEU A 49 -7.93 3.88 -7.41
N ALA A 50 -8.23 2.96 -6.49
CA ALA A 50 -8.96 3.25 -5.26
C ALA A 50 -8.17 4.20 -4.33
N CYS A 51 -6.86 3.98 -4.16
CA CYS A 51 -5.97 4.90 -3.43
C CYS A 51 -6.02 6.30 -4.04
N PHE A 52 -5.92 6.41 -5.37
CA PHE A 52 -5.97 7.69 -6.06
C PHE A 52 -7.35 8.37 -5.94
N ALA A 53 -8.43 7.60 -6.04
CA ALA A 53 -9.79 8.07 -5.82
C ALA A 53 -9.96 8.65 -4.40
N SER A 54 -9.32 8.06 -3.39
CA SER A 54 -9.32 8.57 -2.02
C SER A 54 -8.54 9.87 -1.88
N VAL A 55 -7.37 9.97 -2.52
CA VAL A 55 -6.61 11.24 -2.57
C VAL A 55 -7.47 12.37 -3.15
N ILE A 56 -8.14 12.13 -4.28
CA ILE A 56 -9.04 13.11 -4.91
C ILE A 56 -10.19 13.48 -3.97
N SER A 57 -10.83 12.50 -3.34
CA SER A 57 -11.94 12.73 -2.41
C SER A 57 -11.50 13.58 -1.21
N TRP A 58 -10.31 13.33 -0.67
CA TRP A 58 -9.81 14.05 0.51
C TRP A 58 -9.27 15.44 0.17
N THR A 59 -8.75 15.65 -1.04
CA THR A 59 -8.14 16.93 -1.44
C THR A 59 -9.13 17.83 -2.18
N CYS A 60 -9.83 17.31 -3.18
CA CYS A 60 -10.64 18.09 -4.11
C CYS A 60 -12.10 18.24 -3.67
N HIS A 61 -12.67 17.26 -2.96
CA HIS A 61 -14.11 17.27 -2.68
C HIS A 61 -14.44 18.15 -1.45
N PRO A 62 -15.22 19.24 -1.60
CA PRO A 62 -15.40 20.22 -0.53
C PRO A 62 -16.16 19.70 0.70
N ARG A 63 -17.12 18.79 0.51
CA ARG A 63 -17.88 18.15 1.60
C ARG A 63 -17.22 16.89 2.15
N LYS A 64 -16.92 15.90 1.30
CA LYS A 64 -16.36 14.59 1.71
C LYS A 64 -15.01 14.69 2.41
N ARG A 65 -14.21 15.72 2.13
CA ARG A 65 -12.92 15.91 2.83
C ARG A 65 -13.13 15.92 4.35
N SER A 66 -13.98 16.80 4.88
CA SER A 66 -14.13 16.99 6.34
C SER A 66 -14.93 15.90 7.06
N VAL A 67 -15.49 14.93 6.34
CA VAL A 67 -16.29 13.86 6.95
C VAL A 67 -15.33 12.74 7.35
N ASP A 68 -15.14 12.54 8.66
CA ASP A 68 -14.34 11.44 9.20
C ASP A 68 -15.14 10.13 9.26
N ALA A 69 -15.66 9.69 8.11
CA ALA A 69 -16.33 8.41 7.94
C ALA A 69 -15.39 7.40 7.28
N ILE A 70 -15.40 6.17 7.79
CA ILE A 70 -14.74 5.02 7.17
C ILE A 70 -15.65 4.55 6.03
N THR A 71 -15.26 4.83 4.80
CA THR A 71 -16.01 4.40 3.61
C THR A 71 -15.62 2.98 3.22
N SER A 72 -16.49 2.28 2.49
CA SER A 72 -16.20 0.96 1.92
C SER A 72 -14.90 0.96 1.11
N ASP A 73 -14.70 1.99 0.29
CA ASP A 73 -13.51 2.12 -0.57
C ASP A 73 -12.24 2.24 0.28
N PHE A 74 -12.34 2.93 1.42
CA PHE A 74 -11.23 3.08 2.34
C PHE A 74 -10.90 1.79 3.09
N ILE A 75 -11.91 0.99 3.42
CA ILE A 75 -11.70 -0.37 3.94
C ILE A 75 -10.94 -1.19 2.90
N ALA A 76 -11.36 -1.18 1.63
CA ALA A 76 -10.67 -1.91 0.57
C ALA A 76 -9.18 -1.51 0.43
N ILE A 77 -8.88 -0.21 0.54
CA ILE A 77 -7.51 0.32 0.48
C ILE A 77 -6.62 -0.27 1.58
N VAL A 78 -7.10 -0.36 2.81
CA VAL A 78 -6.31 -0.88 3.93
C VAL A 78 -6.34 -2.41 4.03
N THR A 79 -7.42 -3.05 3.57
CA THR A 79 -7.56 -4.50 3.64
C THR A 79 -6.61 -5.21 2.70
N PHE A 80 -6.38 -4.68 1.48
CA PHE A 80 -5.46 -5.30 0.51
C PHE A 80 -4.02 -5.51 1.04
N PRO A 81 -3.32 -4.49 1.56
CA PRO A 81 -2.00 -4.66 2.17
C PRO A 81 -2.05 -5.43 3.50
N THR A 82 -3.16 -5.35 4.26
CA THR A 82 -3.32 -6.18 5.46
C THR A 82 -3.35 -7.67 5.10
N ILE A 83 -4.07 -8.05 4.05
CA ILE A 83 -4.10 -9.43 3.54
C ILE A 83 -2.71 -9.82 3.02
N ALA A 84 -2.02 -8.95 2.29
CA ALA A 84 -0.64 -9.21 1.83
C ALA A 84 0.32 -9.47 3.00
N SER A 85 0.27 -8.65 4.05
CA SER A 85 1.06 -8.83 5.27
C SER A 85 0.73 -10.12 6.01
N ALA A 86 -0.56 -10.46 6.15
CA ALA A 86 -0.98 -11.70 6.79
C ALA A 86 -0.53 -12.93 5.99
N HIS A 87 -0.66 -12.88 4.67
CA HIS A 87 -0.21 -13.94 3.77
C HIS A 87 1.31 -14.10 3.79
N LEU A 88 2.06 -12.99 3.86
CA LEU A 88 3.50 -13.02 4.04
C LEU A 88 3.88 -13.74 5.34
N LEU A 89 3.23 -13.41 6.46
CA LEU A 89 3.48 -14.06 7.75
C LEU A 89 3.18 -15.57 7.70
N THR A 90 2.07 -15.99 7.09
CA THR A 90 1.75 -17.42 6.99
C THR A 90 2.73 -18.16 6.09
N GLN A 91 3.16 -17.56 4.98
CA GLN A 91 4.19 -18.13 4.11
C GLN A 91 5.52 -18.33 4.86
N ILE A 92 5.95 -17.34 5.64
CA ILE A 92 7.16 -17.42 6.47
C ILE A 92 7.06 -18.54 7.50
N GLN A 93 5.92 -18.66 8.18
CA GLN A 93 5.70 -19.72 9.17
C GLN A 93 5.67 -21.12 8.56
N SER A 94 5.18 -21.24 7.32
CA SER A 94 5.15 -22.50 6.59
C SER A 94 6.50 -22.86 5.95
N TRP A 95 7.51 -21.99 6.06
CA TRP A 95 8.81 -22.21 5.42
C TRP A 95 9.57 -23.37 6.06
N SER A 96 9.73 -24.47 5.33
CA SER A 96 10.47 -25.64 5.82
C SER A 96 11.97 -25.37 5.77
N SER A 97 12.61 -25.20 6.93
CA SER A 97 14.04 -24.92 7.07
C SER A 97 14.95 -26.15 6.99
N GLY A 98 14.40 -27.38 6.87
CA GLY A 98 15.16 -28.63 7.04
C GLY A 98 15.13 -29.63 5.89
N ALA A 99 14.37 -29.42 4.82
CA ALA A 99 14.33 -30.31 3.66
C ALA A 99 15.07 -29.67 2.48
N SER A 100 15.81 -30.47 1.71
CA SER A 100 16.35 -30.05 0.41
C SER A 100 15.17 -29.79 -0.53
N LEU A 101 14.63 -28.57 -0.49
CA LEU A 101 13.63 -28.12 -1.43
C LEU A 101 14.26 -28.15 -2.81
N ASP A 102 13.51 -28.69 -3.78
CA ASP A 102 13.88 -28.58 -5.18
C ASP A 102 14.00 -27.10 -5.58
N ASP A 103 14.97 -26.78 -6.43
CA ASP A 103 15.31 -25.41 -6.82
C ASP A 103 14.08 -24.69 -7.42
N MET A 104 13.23 -25.41 -8.15
CA MET A 104 11.99 -24.86 -8.71
C MET A 104 11.00 -24.48 -7.61
N THR A 105 10.84 -25.33 -6.60
CA THR A 105 9.94 -25.05 -5.46
C THR A 105 10.44 -23.84 -4.67
N LEU A 106 11.75 -23.74 -4.46
CA LEU A 106 12.37 -22.60 -3.79
C LEU A 106 12.10 -21.28 -4.55
N GLN A 107 12.25 -21.31 -5.89
CA GLN A 107 11.94 -20.15 -6.74
C GLN A 107 10.46 -19.77 -6.70
N GLN A 108 9.54 -20.74 -6.76
CA GLN A 108 8.10 -20.47 -6.68
C GLN A 108 7.71 -19.85 -5.33
N MET A 109 8.27 -20.35 -4.23
CA MET A 109 8.05 -19.78 -2.90
C MET A 109 8.64 -18.35 -2.81
N GLY A 110 9.83 -18.14 -3.35
CA GLY A 110 10.45 -16.81 -3.46
C GLY A 110 9.61 -15.81 -4.24
N ALA A 111 9.05 -16.23 -5.38
CA ALA A 111 8.15 -15.41 -6.17
C ALA A 111 6.86 -15.06 -5.41
N SER A 112 6.30 -16.01 -4.66
CA SER A 112 5.11 -15.78 -3.84
C SER A 112 5.36 -14.80 -2.69
N LEU A 113 6.48 -14.95 -1.96
CA LEU A 113 6.92 -13.98 -0.95
C LEU A 113 7.12 -12.59 -1.56
N SER A 114 7.77 -12.53 -2.74
CA SER A 114 8.01 -11.29 -3.48
C SER A 114 6.69 -10.57 -3.78
N ALA A 115 5.67 -11.29 -4.22
CA ALA A 115 4.37 -10.70 -4.55
C ALA A 115 3.74 -9.99 -3.34
N SER A 116 3.74 -10.63 -2.17
CA SER A 116 3.22 -10.04 -0.93
C SER A 116 4.05 -8.84 -0.46
N LEU A 117 5.39 -8.94 -0.54
CA LEU A 117 6.30 -7.85 -0.18
C LEU A 117 6.10 -6.61 -1.07
N ILE A 118 5.88 -6.80 -2.37
CA ILE A 118 5.65 -5.70 -3.32
C ILE A 118 4.45 -4.85 -2.88
N ILE A 119 3.36 -5.48 -2.45
CA ILE A 119 2.16 -4.78 -2.00
C ILE A 119 2.42 -4.05 -0.68
N ASN A 120 3.11 -4.68 0.27
CA ASN A 120 3.46 -4.04 1.54
C ASN A 120 4.33 -2.79 1.32
N GLU A 121 5.39 -2.87 0.54
CA GLU A 121 6.27 -1.74 0.24
C GLU A 121 5.55 -0.61 -0.51
N ALA A 122 4.73 -0.99 -1.50
CA ALA A 122 3.89 -0.03 -2.22
C ALA A 122 2.94 0.69 -1.26
N TYR A 123 2.33 -0.04 -0.32
CA TYR A 123 1.46 0.55 0.68
C TYR A 123 2.22 1.44 1.66
N LEU A 124 3.41 1.07 2.13
CA LEU A 124 4.23 1.93 2.99
C LEU A 124 4.51 3.28 2.31
N SER A 125 4.80 3.26 1.01
CA SER A 125 4.96 4.48 0.22
C SER A 125 3.66 5.29 0.10
N LEU A 126 2.55 4.62 -0.25
CA LEU A 126 1.24 5.26 -0.40
C LEU A 126 0.67 5.77 0.93
N CYS A 127 0.96 5.10 2.04
CA CYS A 127 0.52 5.47 3.37
C CYS A 127 1.05 6.86 3.72
N ASN A 128 2.32 7.16 3.42
CA ASN A 128 2.88 8.50 3.58
C ASN A 128 2.13 9.55 2.73
N VAL A 129 1.81 9.21 1.48
CA VAL A 129 1.04 10.09 0.57
C VAL A 129 -0.38 10.33 1.09
N LEU A 130 -1.03 9.33 1.67
CA LEU A 130 -2.39 9.42 2.20
C LEU A 130 -2.45 10.08 3.60
N LEU A 131 -1.40 9.92 4.42
CA LEU A 131 -1.31 10.56 5.73
C LEU A 131 -1.28 12.09 5.61
N LEU A 132 -0.56 12.64 4.62
CA LEU A 132 -0.48 14.08 4.39
C LEU A 132 -1.87 14.76 4.29
N PRO A 133 -2.75 14.43 3.33
CA PRO A 133 -4.10 14.99 3.26
C PRO A 133 -4.94 14.62 4.47
N GLY A 134 -4.79 13.44 5.07
CA GLY A 134 -5.53 13.06 6.27
C GLY A 134 -5.24 13.98 7.47
N VAL A 135 -3.99 14.40 7.65
CA VAL A 135 -3.58 15.35 8.71
C VAL A 135 -4.16 16.73 8.45
N PHE A 136 -4.10 17.22 7.20
CA PHE A 136 -4.69 18.52 6.84
C PHE A 136 -6.19 18.59 7.06
N VAL A 137 -6.87 17.48 6.78
CA VAL A 137 -8.33 17.41 6.78
C VAL A 137 -8.90 17.00 8.14
N ARG A 138 -8.03 16.63 9.09
CA ARG A 138 -8.36 16.27 10.49
C ARG A 138 -9.34 15.11 10.57
N THR A 139 -9.02 14.01 9.88
CA THR A 139 -9.82 12.77 9.89
C THR A 139 -9.15 11.69 10.75
N PRO A 140 -9.27 11.75 12.09
CA PRO A 140 -8.52 10.89 13.00
C PRO A 140 -8.79 9.39 12.81
N LYS A 141 -10.02 8.97 12.50
CA LYS A 141 -10.34 7.55 12.29
C LYS A 141 -9.60 7.00 11.08
N ARG A 142 -9.56 7.77 9.98
CA ARG A 142 -8.84 7.39 8.76
C ARG A 142 -7.33 7.33 9.00
N LEU A 143 -6.78 8.32 9.69
CA LEU A 143 -5.35 8.36 10.04
C LEU A 143 -4.96 7.16 10.91
N CYS A 144 -5.78 6.81 11.90
CA CYS A 144 -5.55 5.65 12.76
C CYS A 144 -5.51 4.36 11.94
N LEU A 145 -6.48 4.15 11.05
CA LEU A 145 -6.53 2.95 10.20
C LEU A 145 -5.32 2.86 9.27
N LEU A 146 -4.93 3.97 8.61
CA LEU A 146 -3.73 4.01 7.77
C LEU A 146 -2.47 3.62 8.56
N ALA A 147 -2.32 4.20 9.74
CA ALA A 147 -1.16 4.00 10.60
C ALA A 147 -1.09 2.56 11.12
N VAL A 148 -2.20 1.99 11.59
CA VAL A 148 -2.27 0.60 12.07
C VAL A 148 -1.91 -0.38 10.95
N THR A 149 -2.46 -0.20 9.75
CA THR A 149 -2.10 -1.04 8.60
C THR A 149 -0.64 -0.85 8.20
N GLY A 150 -0.10 0.36 8.29
CA GLY A 150 1.31 0.64 8.01
C GLY A 150 2.24 -0.08 8.99
N VAL A 151 1.94 0.01 10.29
CA VAL A 151 2.65 -0.73 11.34
C VAL A 151 2.59 -2.24 11.07
N PHE A 152 1.42 -2.76 10.69
CA PHE A 152 1.28 -4.18 10.37
C PHE A 152 2.17 -4.62 9.19
N CYS A 153 2.24 -3.80 8.13
CA CYS A 153 3.14 -4.04 7.00
C CYS A 153 4.62 -4.08 7.45
N VAL A 154 5.06 -3.06 8.21
CA VAL A 154 6.44 -3.00 8.74
C VAL A 154 6.75 -4.21 9.63
N ILE A 155 5.83 -4.61 10.50
CA ILE A 155 6.02 -5.79 11.37
C ILE A 155 6.21 -7.05 10.54
N SER A 156 5.40 -7.25 9.48
CA SER A 156 5.53 -8.44 8.63
C SER A 156 6.85 -8.49 7.87
N GLU A 157 7.36 -7.35 7.38
CA GLU A 157 8.67 -7.26 6.75
C GLU A 157 9.81 -7.46 7.75
N ALA A 158 9.72 -6.85 8.93
CA ALA A 158 10.70 -7.06 10.00
C ALA A 158 10.70 -8.53 10.45
N TYR A 159 9.54 -9.19 10.51
CA TYR A 159 9.47 -10.61 10.83
C TYR A 159 10.18 -11.45 9.78
N LEU A 160 10.00 -11.19 8.48
CA LEU A 160 10.76 -11.86 7.43
C LEU A 160 12.27 -11.68 7.64
N TYR A 161 12.70 -10.47 8.01
CA TYR A 161 14.11 -10.13 8.19
C TYR A 161 14.78 -10.99 9.26
N PHE A 162 14.08 -11.18 10.38
CA PHE A 162 14.59 -11.94 11.52
C PHE A 162 14.34 -13.44 11.41
N ALA A 163 13.22 -13.86 10.84
CA ALA A 163 12.81 -15.26 10.81
C ALA A 163 13.50 -16.07 9.70
N LEU A 164 13.79 -15.47 8.54
CA LEU A 164 14.31 -16.17 7.37
C LEU A 164 15.54 -15.50 6.74
N PRO A 165 16.66 -15.38 7.48
CA PRO A 165 17.88 -14.77 6.95
C PRO A 165 18.46 -15.54 5.75
N SER A 166 18.28 -16.87 5.71
CA SER A 166 18.74 -17.74 4.62
C SER A 166 18.06 -17.42 3.29
N VAL A 167 16.75 -17.15 3.30
CA VAL A 167 15.98 -16.82 2.09
C VAL A 167 16.45 -15.50 1.50
N ARG A 168 16.72 -14.51 2.36
CA ARG A 168 17.22 -13.20 1.94
C ARG A 168 18.63 -13.25 1.35
N GLN A 169 19.50 -14.07 1.94
CA GLN A 169 20.90 -14.18 1.52
C GLN A 169 21.09 -15.07 0.29
N THR A 170 20.09 -15.87 -0.09
CA THR A 170 20.22 -16.77 -1.23
C THR A 170 20.15 -15.97 -2.54
N PRO A 171 21.23 -15.94 -3.33
CA PRO A 171 21.24 -15.19 -4.58
C PRO A 171 20.22 -15.77 -5.56
N GLY A 172 19.45 -14.88 -6.20
CA GLY A 172 18.49 -15.26 -7.24
C GLY A 172 17.08 -15.63 -6.77
N ILE A 173 16.82 -15.68 -5.45
CA ILE A 173 15.44 -15.85 -4.93
C ILE A 173 14.61 -14.59 -5.20
N PHE A 174 15.17 -13.42 -4.89
CA PHE A 174 14.55 -12.13 -5.13
C PHE A 174 15.13 -11.49 -6.39
N GLU A 175 14.27 -11.14 -7.34
CA GLU A 175 14.69 -10.49 -8.60
C GLU A 175 14.94 -8.99 -8.45
N ARG A 176 14.60 -8.41 -7.29
CA ARG A 176 14.80 -6.99 -6.97
C ARG A 176 15.25 -6.84 -5.53
N THR A 177 15.88 -5.71 -5.23
CA THR A 177 16.17 -5.29 -3.86
C THR A 177 14.91 -4.77 -3.20
N PHE A 178 14.66 -5.24 -1.99
CA PHE A 178 13.56 -4.84 -1.14
C PHE A 178 14.08 -3.97 0.01
N LEU A 179 13.20 -3.23 0.68
CA LEU A 179 13.46 -2.40 1.85
C LEU A 179 14.16 -3.20 2.95
N ILE A 180 13.74 -4.46 3.09
CA ILE A 180 14.28 -5.46 3.99
C ILE A 180 15.77 -5.75 3.78
N ASP A 181 16.33 -5.48 2.60
CA ASP A 181 17.74 -5.76 2.33
C ASP A 181 18.67 -4.78 3.04
N SER A 182 18.15 -3.61 3.42
CA SER A 182 18.89 -2.57 4.15
C SER A 182 18.41 -2.48 5.60
N PHE A 183 19.15 -3.11 6.52
CA PHE A 183 18.87 -3.04 7.96
C PHE A 183 18.81 -1.61 8.48
N ALA A 184 19.73 -0.74 8.02
CA ALA A 184 19.75 0.66 8.42
C ALA A 184 18.47 1.40 7.98
N LEU A 185 17.99 1.13 6.76
CA LEU A 185 16.77 1.73 6.24
C LEU A 185 15.53 1.19 6.96
N LEU A 186 15.46 -0.12 7.19
CA LEU A 186 14.37 -0.76 7.94
C LEU A 186 14.29 -0.20 9.37
N LEU A 187 15.42 -0.11 10.06
CA LEU A 187 15.50 0.46 11.42
C LEU A 187 15.09 1.94 11.41
N PHE A 188 15.57 2.71 10.44
CA PHE A 188 15.18 4.11 10.28
C PHE A 188 13.67 4.26 10.09
N ILE A 189 13.06 3.47 9.22
CA ILE A 189 11.61 3.47 8.98
C ILE A 189 10.84 3.04 10.22
N LEU A 190 11.33 2.04 10.95
CA LEU A 190 10.67 1.60 12.19
C LEU A 190 10.69 2.72 13.25
N ILE A 191 11.82 3.40 13.43
CA ILE A 191 11.94 4.57 14.32
C ILE A 191 10.98 5.67 13.86
N LEU A 192 10.95 5.95 12.56
CA LEU A 192 10.11 6.98 11.98
C LEU A 192 8.63 6.70 12.20
N VAL A 193 8.18 5.49 11.87
CA VAL A 193 6.80 5.03 12.07
C VAL A 193 6.44 5.09 13.55
N SER A 194 7.35 4.71 14.44
CA SER A 194 7.14 4.78 15.89
C SER A 194 6.93 6.21 16.38
N ILE A 195 7.74 7.16 15.89
CA ILE A 195 7.59 8.57 16.22
C ILE A 195 6.27 9.12 15.66
N LEU A 196 5.96 8.87 14.39
CA LEU A 196 4.72 9.34 13.75
C LEU A 196 3.48 8.77 14.44
N PHE A 197 3.52 7.49 14.82
CA PHE A 197 2.45 6.84 15.57
C PHE A 197 2.30 7.44 16.98
N GLY A 198 3.41 7.68 17.69
CA GLY A 198 3.37 8.36 18.99
C GLY A 198 2.77 9.76 18.90
N LEU A 199 3.14 10.54 17.90
CA LEU A 199 2.56 11.87 17.65
C LEU A 199 1.07 11.79 17.28
N LEU A 200 0.67 10.77 16.51
CA LEU A 200 -0.74 10.51 16.21
C LEU A 200 -1.52 10.18 17.48
N LEU A 201 -0.99 9.35 18.38
CA LEU A 201 -1.64 9.05 19.67
C LEU A 201 -1.79 10.29 20.54
N VAL A 202 -0.77 11.14 20.62
CA VAL A 202 -0.86 12.43 21.34
C VAL A 202 -1.92 13.33 20.71
N TYR A 203 -1.97 13.40 19.38
CA TYR A 203 -2.99 14.15 18.66
C TYR A 203 -4.41 13.63 18.95
N LEU A 204 -4.61 12.31 18.93
CA LEU A 204 -5.88 11.68 19.27
C LEU A 204 -6.26 11.93 20.73
N PHE A 205 -5.32 11.82 21.65
CA PHE A 205 -5.53 12.13 23.06
C PHE A 205 -6.01 13.57 23.25
N VAL A 206 -5.33 14.55 22.65
CA VAL A 206 -5.72 15.96 22.72
C VAL A 206 -7.12 16.20 22.11
N LEU A 207 -7.46 15.49 21.03
CA LEU A 207 -8.81 15.54 20.47
C LEU A 207 -9.86 15.01 21.45
N VAL A 208 -9.62 13.82 22.03
CA VAL A 208 -10.56 13.17 22.96
C VAL A 208 -10.73 14.00 24.23
N SER A 209 -9.64 14.48 24.83
CA SER A 209 -9.68 15.32 26.04
C SER A 209 -10.46 16.62 25.83
N ARG A 210 -10.54 17.13 24.59
CA ARG A 210 -11.32 18.33 24.26
C ARG A 210 -12.79 18.07 23.94
N THR A 211 -13.13 16.82 23.60
CA THR A 211 -14.51 16.43 23.31
C THR A 211 -15.28 16.01 24.54
N GLN A 212 -14.66 15.92 25.72
CA GLN A 212 -15.42 15.75 26.95
C GLN A 212 -16.30 16.99 27.14
N PRO A 213 -17.64 16.84 27.15
CA PRO A 213 -18.53 17.95 27.42
C PRO A 213 -18.20 18.48 28.81
N ASP A 214 -18.14 19.81 28.95
CA ASP A 214 -18.07 20.42 30.27
C ASP A 214 -19.18 19.78 31.12
N PRO A 215 -18.88 19.35 32.36
CA PRO A 215 -19.89 18.79 33.23
C PRO A 215 -21.04 19.79 33.28
N VAL A 216 -22.22 19.35 32.82
CA VAL A 216 -23.43 20.20 32.83
C VAL A 216 -23.54 20.67 34.28
N PRO A 217 -23.46 21.99 34.54
CA PRO A 217 -23.58 22.49 35.90
C PRO A 217 -24.88 21.92 36.44
N GLU A 218 -24.74 21.13 37.51
CA GLU A 218 -25.85 20.44 38.13
C GLU A 218 -26.94 21.50 38.35
N PRO A 219 -28.16 21.31 37.82
CA PRO A 219 -29.19 22.33 37.91
C PRO A 219 -29.47 22.56 39.39
N GLU A 220 -28.92 23.65 39.94
CA GLU A 220 -29.25 24.11 41.27
C GLU A 220 -30.77 24.14 41.35
N ALA A 221 -31.33 23.37 42.29
CA ALA A 221 -32.74 23.11 42.49
C ALA A 221 -33.54 24.39 42.80
N ARG A 222 -33.69 25.27 41.81
CA ARG A 222 -34.47 26.50 41.88
C ARG A 222 -35.41 26.57 40.70
N ALA A 223 -36.70 26.52 41.05
CA ALA A 223 -37.88 26.83 40.25
C ALA A 223 -38.34 25.76 39.25
N GLY A 224 -38.78 24.62 39.80
CA GLY A 224 -39.79 23.82 39.12
C GLY A 224 -41.10 24.62 39.02
N ALA A 225 -41.50 24.97 37.80
CA ALA A 225 -42.90 25.15 37.38
C ALA A 225 -43.05 25.62 35.92
N GLU A 226 -42.03 26.20 35.28
CA GLU A 226 -42.19 26.83 33.94
C GLU A 226 -41.44 26.11 32.79
N MET A 227 -40.81 24.96 33.04
CA MET A 227 -39.83 24.36 32.11
C MET A 227 -40.40 23.34 31.12
N GLU A 228 -41.68 22.95 31.23
CA GLU A 228 -42.24 21.89 30.37
C GLU A 228 -42.59 22.39 28.95
N ASP A 229 -42.98 23.66 28.79
CA ASP A 229 -43.32 24.24 27.48
C ASP A 229 -42.12 24.72 26.65
N ALA A 230 -40.94 24.88 27.27
CA ALA A 230 -39.72 25.31 26.59
C ALA A 230 -38.90 24.14 26.01
N ALA A 231 -39.10 22.91 26.50
CA ALA A 231 -38.33 21.73 26.09
C ALA A 231 -38.63 21.28 24.65
N VAL A 232 -39.89 21.38 24.21
CA VAL A 232 -40.29 20.95 22.85
C VAL A 232 -39.79 21.92 21.76
N ARG A 233 -39.49 23.18 22.10
CA ARG A 233 -39.05 24.20 21.12
C ARG A 233 -37.53 24.26 20.93
N ASN A 234 -36.75 23.55 21.74
CA ASN A 234 -35.29 23.65 21.75
C ASN A 234 -34.54 22.51 21.04
N GLU A 235 -35.19 21.40 20.67
CA GLU A 235 -34.53 20.34 19.89
C GLU A 235 -34.14 20.80 18.48
N ASP A 236 -34.91 21.70 17.87
CA ASP A 236 -34.58 22.25 16.54
C ASP A 236 -33.47 23.31 16.55
N ILE A 237 -33.18 23.91 17.71
CA ILE A 237 -32.17 24.97 17.85
C ILE A 237 -30.78 24.39 18.16
N PHE A 238 -30.70 23.24 18.83
CA PHE A 238 -29.43 22.61 19.18
C PHE A 238 -28.63 22.08 17.98
N LEU A 239 -29.29 21.85 16.83
CA LEU A 239 -28.63 21.47 15.57
C LEU A 239 -28.06 22.66 14.78
N ARG A 240 -28.20 23.90 15.27
CA ARG A 240 -27.70 25.12 14.62
C ARG A 240 -26.77 25.97 15.49
N LEU A 241 -26.08 25.38 16.47
CA LEU A 241 -25.01 26.12 17.15
C LEU A 241 -23.85 26.39 16.16
N PRO A 242 -23.49 27.66 15.91
CA PRO A 242 -22.42 28.00 14.98
C PRO A 242 -21.09 27.52 15.56
N SER A 243 -20.41 26.66 14.79
CA SER A 243 -19.10 26.07 15.08
C SER A 243 -17.93 27.08 15.18
N ASN A 244 -18.23 28.36 15.40
CA ASN A 244 -17.29 29.47 15.21
C ASN A 244 -16.55 29.90 16.48
N TYR A 245 -16.75 29.25 17.62
CA TYR A 245 -16.06 29.58 18.88
C TYR A 245 -15.16 28.49 19.45
N CYS A 246 -14.81 27.46 18.66
CA CYS A 246 -13.75 26.55 19.05
C CYS A 246 -12.39 27.12 18.58
N ARG A 247 -11.70 27.83 19.50
CA ARG A 247 -10.32 28.33 19.37
C ARG A 247 -9.46 27.49 18.42
N SER A 248 -9.30 27.99 17.19
CA SER A 248 -8.49 27.38 16.12
C SER A 248 -6.98 27.43 16.38
N LEU A 249 -6.55 28.03 17.49
CA LEU A 249 -5.16 28.43 17.73
C LEU A 249 -4.25 27.31 18.27
N SER A 250 -4.77 26.19 18.77
CA SER A 250 -3.92 25.14 19.40
C SER A 250 -3.77 23.85 18.59
N LEU A 251 -4.77 23.46 17.79
CA LEU A 251 -4.65 22.26 16.95
C LEU A 251 -3.73 22.48 15.76
N THR A 252 -3.69 23.71 15.24
CA THR A 252 -2.77 24.13 14.18
C THR A 252 -1.32 24.10 14.67
N VAL A 253 -1.08 24.48 15.93
CA VAL A 253 0.23 24.43 16.59
C VAL A 253 0.71 23.01 16.88
N LEU A 254 -0.19 22.02 16.99
CA LEU A 254 0.18 20.60 17.13
C LEU A 254 0.27 19.88 15.76
N SER A 255 -0.57 20.26 14.80
CA SER A 255 -0.45 19.76 13.43
C SER A 255 0.82 20.25 12.75
N PHE A 256 1.31 21.46 13.05
CA PHE A 256 2.56 21.97 12.49
C PHE A 256 3.80 21.13 12.83
N PRO A 257 4.07 20.70 14.08
CA PRO A 257 5.15 19.79 14.40
C PRO A 257 4.89 18.39 13.89
N LEU A 258 3.66 17.88 13.82
CA LEU A 258 3.38 16.60 13.14
C LEU A 258 3.63 16.69 11.63
N MET A 259 3.31 17.83 11.01
CA MET A 259 3.48 18.13 9.59
C MET A 259 4.93 18.46 9.26
N ALA A 260 5.63 19.15 10.15
CA ALA A 260 7.06 19.40 10.06
C ALA A 260 7.82 18.11 10.34
N LEU A 261 7.41 17.28 11.31
CA LEU A 261 8.00 15.95 11.49
C LEU A 261 7.67 15.05 10.31
N THR A 262 6.46 15.00 9.76
CA THR A 262 6.22 14.23 8.52
C THR A 262 6.99 14.82 7.35
N ALA A 263 7.11 16.15 7.25
CA ALA A 263 7.86 16.81 6.18
C ALA A 263 9.38 16.77 6.36
N ILE A 264 9.91 16.57 7.57
CA ILE A 264 11.34 16.37 7.93
C ILE A 264 11.67 14.87 7.90
N ALA A 265 10.74 14.02 8.35
CA ALA A 265 10.70 12.59 8.13
C ALA A 265 10.57 12.22 6.65
N CYS A 266 9.98 13.10 5.84
CA CYS A 266 9.98 13.09 4.37
C CYS A 266 10.97 14.13 3.82
N GLY A 267 11.77 14.78 4.65
CA GLY A 267 12.50 16.00 4.31
C GLY A 267 13.99 15.80 4.34
N GLY A 268 14.60 15.92 3.17
CA GLY A 268 16.01 16.20 3.00
C GLY A 268 16.95 15.00 3.14
N THR A 269 16.64 13.99 3.96
CA THR A 269 17.42 12.74 3.97
C THR A 269 16.61 11.53 3.59
N SER A 270 15.32 11.38 3.92
CA SER A 270 14.55 10.19 3.53
C SER A 270 13.90 10.30 2.15
N MET A 271 13.42 11.48 1.74
CA MET A 271 13.04 11.74 0.35
C MET A 271 14.28 11.98 -0.49
N TYR A 272 15.38 12.44 0.09
CA TYR A 272 16.69 12.46 -0.58
C TYR A 272 17.30 11.07 -0.63
N ASP A 273 17.12 10.16 0.33
CA ASP A 273 17.59 8.79 0.33
C ASP A 273 16.62 7.91 -0.44
N LEU A 274 15.33 8.25 -0.52
CA LEU A 274 14.40 7.68 -1.48
C LEU A 274 14.73 8.22 -2.86
N LEU A 275 15.01 9.51 -3.04
CA LEU A 275 15.43 10.05 -4.32
C LEU A 275 16.82 9.55 -4.68
N VAL A 276 17.75 9.38 -3.75
CA VAL A 276 19.11 8.88 -3.95
C VAL A 276 19.09 7.38 -4.06
N ALA A 277 18.21 6.63 -3.39
CA ALA A 277 17.97 5.21 -3.64
C ALA A 277 17.25 5.05 -4.99
N LEU A 278 16.28 5.90 -5.34
CA LEU A 278 15.67 5.92 -6.66
C LEU A 278 16.67 6.39 -7.72
N PHE A 279 17.63 7.26 -7.39
CA PHE A 279 18.63 7.81 -8.31
C PHE A 279 19.84 6.91 -8.41
N THR A 280 20.24 6.20 -7.35
CA THR A 280 21.26 5.14 -7.34
C THR A 280 20.68 3.87 -7.93
N MET A 281 19.45 3.47 -7.61
CA MET A 281 18.72 2.48 -8.39
C MET A 281 18.61 2.94 -9.84
N TYR A 282 18.23 4.19 -10.14
CA TYR A 282 18.19 4.68 -11.53
C TYR A 282 19.58 4.68 -12.18
N LYS A 283 20.67 4.97 -11.46
CA LYS A 283 22.05 5.08 -11.99
C LYS A 283 22.75 3.73 -12.12
N GLU A 284 22.63 2.84 -11.13
CA GLU A 284 22.98 1.40 -11.21
C GLU A 284 22.18 0.74 -12.33
N ARG A 285 20.89 1.08 -12.46
CA ARG A 285 20.00 0.51 -13.48
C ARG A 285 20.20 1.12 -14.86
N LYS A 286 20.60 2.39 -14.99
CA LYS A 286 20.98 2.99 -16.29
C LYS A 286 22.21 2.29 -16.89
N ARG A 287 23.05 1.65 -16.06
CA ARG A 287 24.14 0.76 -16.49
C ARG A 287 23.63 -0.60 -16.99
N THR A 288 22.45 -1.05 -16.56
CA THR A 288 21.78 -2.29 -17.00
C THR A 288 20.60 -2.06 -17.97
N TRP A 289 20.29 -0.81 -18.34
CA TRP A 289 19.20 -0.41 -19.25
C TRP A 289 19.38 -0.84 -20.71
N ALA A 290 20.50 -1.49 -21.04
CA ALA A 290 20.59 -2.31 -22.25
C ALA A 290 19.68 -3.56 -22.18
N GLY A 291 19.16 -3.91 -20.99
CA GLY A 291 18.18 -4.96 -20.76
C GLY A 291 16.80 -4.41 -20.37
N SER A 292 15.78 -4.86 -21.08
CA SER A 292 14.36 -4.50 -21.01
C SER A 292 13.65 -4.81 -19.67
N HIS A 293 14.13 -4.31 -18.53
CA HIS A 293 13.39 -4.40 -17.27
C HIS A 293 12.55 -3.15 -17.03
N SER A 294 11.27 -3.25 -17.40
CA SER A 294 10.27 -2.19 -17.31
C SER A 294 10.06 -1.70 -15.86
N PHE A 295 10.02 -0.38 -15.67
CA PHE A 295 9.67 0.31 -14.41
C PHE A 295 8.41 -0.26 -13.73
N ILE A 296 7.50 -0.83 -14.52
CA ILE A 296 6.26 -1.47 -14.07
C ILE A 296 6.52 -2.57 -13.03
N TYR A 297 7.60 -3.35 -13.16
CA TYR A 297 7.91 -4.44 -12.21
C TYR A 297 8.31 -3.97 -10.80
N LEU A 298 8.49 -2.65 -10.60
CA LEU A 298 8.67 -2.10 -9.25
C LEU A 298 7.34 -1.95 -8.49
N PHE A 299 6.22 -1.80 -9.20
CA PHE A 299 4.94 -1.49 -8.58
C PHE A 299 3.91 -2.61 -8.73
N PHE A 300 4.18 -3.57 -9.62
CA PHE A 300 3.31 -4.70 -9.91
C PHE A 300 4.00 -6.01 -9.57
N PRO A 301 3.37 -6.87 -8.74
CA PRO A 301 3.78 -8.25 -8.57
C PRO A 301 3.88 -8.97 -9.91
N LYS A 302 4.89 -9.84 -10.05
CA LYS A 302 4.94 -10.78 -11.17
C LYS A 302 3.96 -11.92 -10.86
N THR A 303 2.98 -12.11 -11.72
CA THR A 303 1.95 -13.14 -11.58
C THR A 303 1.76 -13.85 -12.92
N GLU A 304 1.28 -15.09 -12.90
CA GLU A 304 0.78 -15.74 -14.13
C GLU A 304 -0.51 -15.12 -14.64
N ALA A 305 -1.27 -14.48 -13.74
CA ALA A 305 -2.53 -13.84 -14.07
C ALA A 305 -2.33 -12.73 -15.10
N SER A 306 -3.03 -12.86 -16.23
CA SER A 306 -3.08 -11.88 -17.30
C SER A 306 -4.13 -10.82 -16.97
N ILE A 307 -3.90 -9.59 -17.43
CA ILE A 307 -4.93 -8.54 -17.38
C ILE A 307 -6.18 -8.90 -18.19
N MET A 308 -6.04 -9.84 -19.13
CA MET A 308 -7.12 -10.38 -19.96
C MET A 308 -7.94 -11.45 -19.23
N ASP A 309 -7.45 -11.97 -18.10
CA ASP A 309 -8.21 -12.92 -17.29
C ASP A 309 -9.41 -12.19 -16.69
N LEU A 310 -10.55 -12.87 -16.66
CA LEU A 310 -11.84 -12.25 -16.35
C LEU A 310 -11.86 -11.60 -14.96
N ASP A 311 -11.28 -12.26 -13.96
CA ASP A 311 -11.16 -11.74 -12.59
C ASP A 311 -10.31 -10.46 -12.53
N GLN A 312 -9.19 -10.42 -13.25
CA GLN A 312 -8.30 -9.26 -13.32
C GLN A 312 -8.94 -8.10 -14.08
N ALA A 313 -9.58 -8.36 -15.22
CA ALA A 313 -10.28 -7.35 -16.00
C ALA A 313 -11.46 -6.75 -15.21
N VAL A 314 -12.22 -7.59 -14.50
CA VAL A 314 -13.33 -7.16 -13.63
C VAL A 314 -12.80 -6.31 -12.48
N ALA A 315 -11.73 -6.74 -11.81
CA ALA A 315 -11.13 -5.96 -10.73
C ALA A 315 -10.68 -4.58 -11.23
N LEU A 316 -9.95 -4.54 -12.35
CA LEU A 316 -9.52 -3.28 -12.97
C LEU A 316 -10.70 -2.37 -13.32
N SER A 317 -11.75 -2.91 -13.94
CA SER A 317 -12.97 -2.18 -14.29
C SER A 317 -13.65 -1.60 -13.04
N ALA A 318 -13.70 -2.35 -11.94
CA ALA A 318 -14.21 -1.86 -10.67
C ALA A 318 -13.38 -0.67 -10.15
N GLY A 319 -12.04 -0.78 -10.18
CA GLY A 319 -11.15 0.31 -9.80
C GLY A 319 -11.32 1.57 -10.66
N MET A 320 -11.44 1.42 -11.98
CA MET A 320 -11.71 2.54 -12.90
C MET A 320 -13.05 3.21 -12.59
N THR A 321 -14.07 2.41 -12.28
CA THR A 321 -15.40 2.90 -11.92
C THR A 321 -15.36 3.72 -10.63
N VAL A 322 -14.68 3.23 -9.59
CA VAL A 322 -14.47 3.95 -8.32
C VAL A 322 -13.77 5.30 -8.57
N LEU A 323 -12.72 5.31 -9.39
CA LEU A 323 -12.02 6.53 -9.73
C LEU A 323 -12.91 7.52 -10.51
N GLY A 324 -13.63 7.03 -11.52
CA GLY A 324 -14.55 7.83 -12.34
C GLY A 324 -15.64 8.50 -11.49
N PHE A 325 -16.27 7.76 -10.58
CA PHE A 325 -17.26 8.32 -9.66
C PHE A 325 -16.65 9.32 -8.67
N SER A 326 -15.42 9.08 -8.19
CA SER A 326 -14.74 10.03 -7.30
C SER A 326 -14.44 11.36 -8.02
N LEU A 327 -13.94 11.29 -9.25
CA LEU A 327 -13.69 12.46 -10.11
C LEU A 327 -14.98 13.22 -10.41
N TYR A 328 -16.02 12.52 -10.86
CA TYR A 328 -17.33 13.12 -11.16
C TYR A 328 -17.91 13.80 -9.91
N SER A 329 -17.92 13.10 -8.77
CA SER A 329 -18.43 13.62 -7.49
C SER A 329 -17.65 14.86 -7.04
N ALA A 330 -16.33 14.89 -7.23
CA ALA A 330 -15.51 16.06 -6.89
C ALA A 330 -15.81 17.25 -7.83
N ALA A 331 -15.92 17.00 -9.13
CA ALA A 331 -16.23 18.02 -10.14
C ALA A 331 -17.61 18.63 -9.94
N ASP A 332 -18.65 17.80 -9.77
CA ASP A 332 -20.02 18.25 -9.51
C ASP A 332 -20.11 19.09 -8.23
N ALA A 333 -19.44 18.66 -7.16
CA ALA A 333 -19.43 19.41 -5.90
C ALA A 333 -18.75 20.80 -6.03
N GLN A 334 -17.72 20.91 -6.87
CA GLN A 334 -17.09 22.20 -7.18
C GLN A 334 -17.98 23.08 -8.05
N TYR A 335 -18.61 22.51 -9.08
CA TYR A 335 -19.56 23.21 -9.96
C TYR A 335 -20.74 23.78 -9.18
N ASN A 336 -21.40 22.96 -8.35
CA ASN A 336 -22.51 23.37 -7.49
C ASN A 336 -22.11 24.42 -6.44
N ARG A 337 -20.84 24.43 -6.02
CA ARG A 337 -20.32 25.49 -5.13
C ARG A 337 -20.13 26.80 -5.88
N TRP A 338 -19.65 26.76 -7.10
CA TRP A 338 -19.50 27.95 -7.95
C TRP A 338 -20.86 28.57 -8.27
N TRP A 339 -21.84 27.77 -8.71
CA TRP A 339 -23.18 28.26 -9.05
C TRP A 339 -23.88 28.95 -7.88
N ARG A 340 -23.74 28.41 -6.66
CA ARG A 340 -24.32 29.03 -5.45
C ARG A 340 -23.70 30.36 -5.05
N LYS A 341 -22.49 30.69 -5.53
CA LYS A 341 -21.87 32.00 -5.28
C LYS A 341 -22.35 33.09 -6.23
N GLN A 342 -23.01 32.71 -7.33
CA GLN A 342 -23.52 33.64 -8.35
C GLN A 342 -24.96 34.09 -8.08
N LYS A 343 -25.66 33.42 -7.16
CA LYS A 343 -27.00 33.79 -6.70
C LYS A 343 -26.91 34.61 -5.42
#